data_AF-A0A7S1TIS0-F1
#
_entry.id   AF-A0A7S1TIS0-F1
#
_cell.length_a   1.000
_cell.length_b   1.000
_cell.length_c   1.000
_cell.angle_alpha   90.00
_cell.angle_beta   90.00
_cell.angle_gamma   90.00
#
_symmetry.space_group_name_H-M   'P 1'
#
loop_
_entity.id
_entity.type
_entity.pdbx_description
1 polymer ?
#
loop_
_entity_poly.entity_id
_entity_poly.type
_entity_poly.pdbx_seq_one_letter_code
_entity_poly.pdbx_strand_id
1 'polypeptide(L)'
;GVPPDLMFLQNLPSIVVTYVLDPKRGEMVLDLCASPGGKTTHIAQRMLDSGLVVAFDKSEQKVLEIRKNASMLGLKSICAFKVDAIKSRQYLAEDSTYRKLDVDATFAAREKGFACPSLRPGQFDRVLVDPSCSALGIRPRLNAGELRPEDLQRYPRLQRALVRAGTRLLKVGGTLVFSTCTISPLENEANVVAMLEEFPLRLEPIPAELVRRFDSGLPSIDRLPPSFPSSCLRFDPSSTRYDTPGFFCARFIKTSGQ
;
A
#
# COMPACT_ATOMS: atom_id res chain seq x y z
N GLY A 1 31.48 1.37 -2.97
CA GLY A 1 30.19 0.84 -2.47
C GLY A 1 29.05 1.58 -3.14
N VAL A 2 27.82 1.10 -3.00
CA VAL A 2 26.63 1.75 -3.58
C VAL A 2 26.32 3.04 -2.81
N PRO A 3 26.12 4.21 -3.47
CA PRO A 3 25.81 5.46 -2.78
C PRO A 3 24.43 5.38 -2.11
N PRO A 4 24.34 5.52 -0.78
CA PRO A 4 23.10 5.32 -0.02
C PRO A 4 22.06 6.42 -0.26
N ASP A 5 22.48 7.55 -0.82
CA ASP A 5 21.68 8.73 -1.18
C ASP A 5 21.14 8.69 -2.62
N LEU A 6 21.66 7.78 -3.47
CA LEU A 6 21.26 7.67 -4.87
C LEU A 6 20.47 6.40 -5.20
N MET A 7 20.48 5.39 -4.34
CA MET A 7 19.87 4.09 -4.63
C MET A 7 19.12 3.50 -3.43
N PHE A 8 17.98 2.86 -3.71
CA PHE A 8 17.25 2.03 -2.76
C PHE A 8 17.10 0.63 -3.34
N LEU A 9 17.56 -0.39 -2.61
CA LEU A 9 17.42 -1.78 -3.05
C LEU A 9 15.96 -2.21 -2.95
N GLN A 10 15.32 -2.43 -4.10
CA GLN A 10 13.91 -2.78 -4.17
C GLN A 10 13.69 -3.82 -5.28
N ASN A 11 12.88 -4.83 -5.00
CA ASN A 11 12.50 -5.81 -6.02
C ASN A 11 11.55 -5.19 -7.07
N LEU A 12 11.61 -5.72 -8.29
CA LEU A 12 10.81 -5.22 -9.42
C LEU A 12 9.30 -5.16 -9.11
N PRO A 13 8.64 -6.19 -8.52
CA PRO A 13 7.22 -6.10 -8.21
C PRO A 13 6.88 -4.93 -7.28
N SER A 14 7.70 -4.68 -6.26
CA SER A 14 7.49 -3.56 -5.33
C SER A 14 7.65 -2.19 -6.00
N ILE A 15 8.54 -2.08 -7.00
CA ILE A 15 8.65 -0.87 -7.83
C ILE A 15 7.36 -0.69 -8.64
N VAL A 16 6.90 -1.74 -9.31
CA VAL A 16 5.69 -1.73 -10.17
C VAL A 16 4.44 -1.32 -9.39
N VAL A 17 4.30 -1.69 -8.12
CA VAL A 17 3.16 -1.27 -7.26
C VAL A 17 2.94 0.25 -7.29
N THR A 18 4.01 1.04 -7.22
CA THR A 18 3.88 2.50 -7.23
C THR A 18 3.49 3.06 -8.62
N TYR A 19 3.83 2.36 -9.71
CA TYR A 19 3.35 2.67 -11.05
C TYR A 19 1.87 2.31 -11.21
N VAL A 20 1.42 1.22 -10.58
CA VAL A 20 0.00 0.86 -10.52
C VAL A 20 -0.81 1.89 -9.71
N LEU A 21 -0.25 2.37 -8.59
CA LEU A 21 -0.84 3.44 -7.78
C LEU A 21 -0.93 4.76 -8.53
N ASP A 22 0.08 5.05 -9.37
CA ASP A 22 0.15 6.21 -10.25
C ASP A 22 -0.05 7.57 -9.54
N PRO A 23 0.73 7.87 -8.48
CA PRO A 23 0.59 9.11 -7.72
C PRO A 23 0.98 10.33 -8.55
N LYS A 24 0.19 11.41 -8.41
CA LYS A 24 0.37 12.67 -9.16
C LYS A 24 0.95 13.75 -8.27
N ARG A 25 1.62 14.71 -8.90
CA ARG A 25 2.17 15.90 -8.23
C ARG A 25 1.06 16.67 -7.50
N GLY A 26 1.32 17.05 -6.26
CA GLY A 26 0.40 17.82 -5.42
C GLY A 26 -0.71 17.00 -4.75
N GLU A 27 -0.85 15.71 -5.06
CA GLU A 27 -1.81 14.83 -4.39
C GLU A 27 -1.40 14.55 -2.92
N MET A 28 -2.38 14.10 -2.14
CA MET A 28 -2.15 13.52 -0.82
C MET A 28 -2.23 11.99 -0.93
N VAL A 29 -1.12 11.33 -0.60
CA VAL A 29 -0.99 9.87 -0.67
C VAL A 29 -0.75 9.30 0.72
N LEU A 30 -1.42 8.19 1.04
CA LEU A 30 -1.24 7.45 2.28
C LEU A 30 -0.61 6.08 2.00
N ASP A 31 0.44 5.73 2.72
CA ASP A 31 1.00 4.38 2.80
C ASP A 31 0.75 3.81 4.21
N LEU A 32 -0.15 2.83 4.32
CA LEU A 32 -0.65 2.33 5.61
C LEU A 32 0.32 1.41 6.36
N CYS A 33 1.26 0.80 5.65
CA CYS A 33 2.20 -0.20 6.18
C CYS A 33 3.57 0.05 5.55
N ALA A 34 4.14 1.20 5.88
CA ALA A 34 5.16 1.82 5.05
C ALA A 34 6.57 1.23 5.22
N SER A 35 6.88 0.54 6.31
CA SER A 35 8.26 0.10 6.60
C SER A 35 8.76 -0.95 5.61
N PRO A 36 10.05 -0.88 5.19
CA PRO A 36 11.08 0.08 5.62
C PRO A 36 11.08 1.43 4.87
N GLY A 37 10.09 1.68 4.00
CA GLY A 37 9.90 2.96 3.32
C GLY A 37 10.18 2.94 1.83
N GLY A 38 10.57 1.80 1.23
CA GLY A 38 10.95 1.75 -0.19
C GLY A 38 9.83 2.14 -1.17
N LYS A 39 8.58 1.71 -0.89
CA LYS A 39 7.42 2.13 -1.69
C LYS A 39 7.06 3.59 -1.39
N THR A 40 7.11 3.98 -0.11
CA THR A 40 6.86 5.36 0.35
C THR A 40 7.78 6.39 -0.31
N THR A 41 9.09 6.13 -0.33
CA THR A 41 10.08 7.02 -0.95
C THR A 41 9.91 7.05 -2.46
N HIS A 42 9.63 5.90 -3.08
CA HIS A 42 9.38 5.84 -4.51
C HIS A 42 8.07 6.56 -4.92
N ILE A 43 7.03 6.54 -4.08
CA ILE A 43 5.83 7.39 -4.25
C ILE A 43 6.21 8.86 -4.29
N ALA A 44 6.98 9.34 -3.29
CA ALA A 44 7.41 10.74 -3.24
C ALA A 44 8.28 11.12 -4.45
N GLN A 45 9.18 10.23 -4.89
CA GLN A 45 9.99 10.43 -6.11
C GLN A 45 9.11 10.53 -7.36
N ARG A 46 8.08 9.69 -7.49
CA ARG A 46 7.11 9.75 -8.60
C ARG A 46 6.29 11.03 -8.59
N MET A 47 6.01 11.57 -7.42
CA MET A 47 5.39 12.89 -7.22
C MET A 47 6.39 14.04 -7.38
N LEU A 48 7.66 13.76 -7.70
CA LEU A 48 8.75 14.73 -7.78
C LEU A 48 8.81 15.62 -6.53
N ASP A 49 8.63 14.96 -5.38
CA ASP A 49 8.59 15.52 -4.04
C ASP A 49 7.56 16.67 -3.86
N SER A 50 6.51 16.68 -4.70
CA SER A 50 5.44 17.68 -4.68
C SER A 50 4.13 17.06 -4.19
N GLY A 51 3.58 17.59 -3.10
CA GLY A 51 2.41 17.06 -2.42
C GLY A 51 2.76 16.57 -1.02
N LEU A 52 2.00 15.60 -0.52
CA LEU A 52 2.21 15.04 0.81
C LEU A 52 2.07 13.51 0.78
N VAL A 53 3.07 12.81 1.29
CA VAL A 53 3.06 11.37 1.50
C VAL A 53 3.01 11.09 3.00
N VAL A 54 1.89 10.60 3.49
CA VAL A 54 1.74 10.17 4.88
C VAL A 54 2.06 8.68 4.97
N ALA A 55 2.92 8.31 5.91
CA ALA A 55 3.40 6.94 6.08
C ALA A 55 3.10 6.44 7.49
N PHE A 56 2.41 5.31 7.61
CA PHE A 56 2.09 4.68 8.89
C PHE A 56 2.90 3.42 9.11
N ASP A 57 3.33 3.22 10.36
CA ASP A 57 3.74 1.92 10.87
C ASP A 57 3.42 1.82 12.37
N LYS A 58 3.12 0.62 12.87
CA LYS A 58 2.80 0.40 14.29
C LYS A 58 4.03 0.49 15.22
N SER A 59 5.24 0.35 14.68
CA SER A 59 6.50 0.37 15.44
C SER A 59 7.24 1.70 15.29
N GLU A 60 7.66 2.29 16.40
CA GLU A 60 8.49 3.51 16.39
C GLU A 60 9.83 3.30 15.67
N GLN A 61 10.46 2.15 15.87
CA GLN A 61 11.72 1.82 15.21
C GLN A 61 11.55 1.81 13.69
N LYS A 62 10.46 1.23 13.19
CA LYS A 62 10.13 1.19 11.77
C LYS A 62 9.79 2.58 11.21
N VAL A 63 9.15 3.43 12.00
CA VAL A 63 8.92 4.84 11.63
C VAL A 63 10.24 5.60 11.52
N LEU A 64 11.19 5.38 12.43
CA LEU A 64 12.53 5.96 12.35
C LEU A 64 13.28 5.49 11.09
N GLU A 65 13.15 4.23 10.69
CA GLU A 65 13.72 3.73 9.43
C GLU A 65 13.15 4.45 8.21
N ILE A 66 11.83 4.65 8.15
CA ILE A 66 11.19 5.40 7.05
C ILE A 66 11.74 6.84 7.01
N ARG A 67 11.81 7.52 8.16
CA ARG A 67 12.34 8.90 8.26
C ARG A 67 13.80 8.96 7.84
N LYS A 68 14.62 8.00 8.27
CA LYS A 68 16.03 7.88 7.88
C LYS A 68 16.15 7.73 6.35
N ASN A 69 15.40 6.81 5.76
CA ASN A 69 15.42 6.55 4.32
C ASN A 69 14.93 7.76 3.50
N ALA A 70 13.89 8.44 3.94
CA ALA A 70 13.42 9.68 3.33
C ALA A 70 14.50 10.78 3.39
N SER A 71 15.14 10.96 4.55
CA SER A 71 16.22 11.94 4.75
C SER A 71 17.45 11.64 3.89
N MET A 72 17.89 10.36 3.84
CA MET A 72 19.03 9.95 3.01
C MET A 72 18.80 10.24 1.52
N LEU A 73 17.57 10.09 1.04
CA LEU A 73 17.19 10.39 -0.35
C LEU A 73 16.80 11.86 -0.59
N GLY A 74 16.90 12.72 0.43
CA GLY A 74 16.59 14.15 0.33
C GLY A 74 15.10 14.49 0.13
N LEU A 75 14.19 13.58 0.44
CA LEU A 75 12.75 13.72 0.22
C LEU A 75 12.09 14.49 1.37
N LYS A 76 11.36 15.56 1.05
CA LYS A 76 10.76 16.47 2.03
C LYS A 76 9.26 16.26 2.21
N SER A 77 8.57 15.75 1.20
CA SER A 77 7.12 15.55 1.20
C SER A 77 6.62 14.40 2.09
N ILE A 78 7.53 13.62 2.70
CA ILE A 78 7.18 12.43 3.50
C ILE A 78 7.02 12.78 4.98
N CYS A 79 5.88 12.42 5.55
CA CYS A 79 5.60 12.49 6.98
C CYS A 79 5.24 11.08 7.52
N ALA A 80 6.12 10.52 8.35
CA ALA A 80 5.93 9.18 8.92
C ALA A 80 5.51 9.23 10.39
N PHE A 81 4.51 8.43 10.78
CA PHE A 81 3.90 8.42 12.11
C PHE A 81 3.73 7.00 12.67
N LYS A 82 3.82 6.88 14.00
CA LYS A 82 3.55 5.64 14.72
C LYS A 82 2.04 5.48 14.88
N VAL A 83 1.44 4.62 14.05
CA VAL A 83 0.00 4.40 14.02
C VAL A 83 -0.29 2.92 13.83
N ASP A 84 -1.14 2.36 14.70
CA ASP A 84 -1.83 1.12 14.39
C ASP A 84 -3.03 1.47 13.50
N ALA A 85 -2.86 1.27 12.19
CA ALA A 85 -3.86 1.67 11.20
C ALA A 85 -5.26 1.08 11.44
N ILE A 86 -5.37 -0.05 12.15
CA ILE A 86 -6.65 -0.66 12.50
C ILE A 86 -7.35 0.11 13.63
N LYS A 87 -6.59 0.74 14.53
CA LYS A 87 -7.10 1.48 15.69
C LYS A 87 -7.43 2.92 15.31
N SER A 88 -8.58 3.09 14.67
CA SER A 88 -9.03 4.38 14.13
C SER A 88 -9.01 5.57 15.10
N ARG A 89 -9.31 5.33 16.38
CA ARG A 89 -9.30 6.36 17.43
C ARG A 89 -7.93 7.02 17.61
N GLN A 90 -6.84 6.41 17.14
CA GLN A 90 -5.50 6.99 17.23
C GLN A 90 -5.28 8.15 16.27
N TYR A 91 -6.08 8.25 15.20
CA TYR A 91 -5.82 9.19 14.11
C TYR A 91 -7.08 9.80 13.49
N LEU A 92 -8.29 9.34 13.78
CA LEU A 92 -9.51 10.04 13.37
C LEU A 92 -9.95 11.00 14.47
N ALA A 93 -10.39 12.20 14.08
CA ALA A 93 -11.02 13.10 15.04
C ALA A 93 -12.43 12.60 15.39
N GLU A 94 -12.87 12.88 16.62
CA GLU A 94 -14.19 12.49 17.13
C GLU A 94 -15.29 13.51 16.82
N ASP A 95 -14.96 14.75 16.39
CA ASP A 95 -15.96 15.82 16.26
C ASP A 95 -15.78 16.81 15.10
N SER A 96 -16.90 17.47 14.74
CA SER A 96 -17.18 18.22 13.50
C SER A 96 -16.55 19.62 13.34
N THR A 97 -15.67 20.07 14.26
CA THR A 97 -15.02 21.40 14.22
C THR A 97 -13.76 21.39 13.35
N TYR A 98 -13.97 21.22 12.05
CA TYR A 98 -12.90 20.78 11.16
C TYR A 98 -12.38 21.93 10.25
N ARG A 99 -11.07 22.26 10.32
CA ARG A 99 -10.27 22.91 9.23
C ARG A 99 -9.40 21.88 8.49
N LYS A 100 -9.27 22.00 7.15
CA LYS A 100 -8.62 21.03 6.23
C LYS A 100 -7.30 20.57 6.85
N LEU A 101 -6.87 19.30 6.66
CA LEU A 101 -5.58 18.84 7.19
C LEU A 101 -4.54 19.91 6.88
N ASP A 102 -4.03 20.51 7.95
CA ASP A 102 -3.09 21.59 7.84
C ASP A 102 -1.77 20.92 7.46
N VAL A 103 -1.43 21.05 6.18
CA VAL A 103 -0.20 20.51 5.60
C VAL A 103 0.99 21.08 6.35
N ASP A 104 0.92 22.35 6.75
CA ASP A 104 1.95 23.02 7.55
C ASP A 104 2.00 22.45 8.97
N ALA A 105 0.85 22.18 9.59
CA ALA A 105 0.82 21.48 10.89
C ALA A 105 1.33 20.04 10.80
N THR A 106 1.10 19.36 9.68
CA THR A 106 1.58 17.99 9.44
C THR A 106 3.10 17.98 9.27
N PHE A 107 3.64 18.95 8.53
CA PHE A 107 5.09 19.16 8.44
C PHE A 107 5.68 19.62 9.78
N ALA A 108 4.98 20.44 10.56
CA ALA A 108 5.43 20.82 11.91
C ALA A 108 5.43 19.63 12.88
N ALA A 109 4.47 18.70 12.75
CA ALA A 109 4.39 17.48 13.56
C ALA A 109 5.52 16.48 13.22
N ARG A 110 6.03 16.48 11.98
CA ARG A 110 7.18 15.67 11.55
C ARG A 110 8.38 15.83 12.47
N GLU A 111 8.60 17.03 13.00
CA GLU A 111 9.77 17.38 13.82
C GLU A 111 9.51 17.22 15.34
N LYS A 112 8.25 17.20 15.78
CA LYS A 112 7.89 17.29 17.20
C LYS A 112 7.45 15.97 17.86
N GLY A 113 7.37 14.85 17.14
CA GLY A 113 7.08 13.54 17.74
C GLY A 113 6.73 12.41 16.77
N PHE A 114 6.20 11.31 17.31
CA PHE A 114 5.72 10.14 16.54
C PHE A 114 4.21 10.12 16.32
N ALA A 115 3.46 10.99 17.01
CA ALA A 115 2.01 11.03 16.97
C ALA A 115 1.50 11.59 15.64
N CYS A 116 0.51 10.92 15.05
CA CYS A 116 -0.19 11.41 13.88
C CYS A 116 -1.15 12.54 14.28
N PRO A 117 -1.22 13.66 13.54
CA PRO A 117 -2.32 14.61 13.70
C PRO A 117 -3.65 13.95 13.34
N SER A 118 -4.76 14.49 13.86
CA SER A 118 -6.09 13.99 13.53
C SER A 118 -6.40 14.17 12.04
N LEU A 119 -6.72 13.06 11.37
CA LEU A 119 -7.09 12.95 9.97
C LEU A 119 -8.60 12.93 9.81
N ARG A 120 -9.07 13.33 8.63
CA ARG A 120 -10.47 13.21 8.21
C ARG A 120 -10.71 11.93 7.42
N PRO A 121 -11.92 11.35 7.49
CA PRO A 121 -12.39 10.44 6.45
C PRO A 121 -12.34 11.12 5.07
N GLY A 122 -12.03 10.36 4.02
CA GLY A 122 -12.07 10.86 2.65
C GLY A 122 -11.08 11.98 2.33
N GLN A 123 -9.88 11.94 2.87
CA GLN A 123 -8.90 13.02 2.76
C GLN A 123 -7.78 12.75 1.75
N PHE A 124 -7.49 11.49 1.47
CA PHE A 124 -6.39 11.11 0.57
C PHE A 124 -6.89 10.86 -0.84
N ASP A 125 -6.13 11.33 -1.83
CA ASP A 125 -6.37 11.06 -3.24
C ASP A 125 -6.03 9.61 -3.57
N ARG A 126 -4.98 9.08 -2.92
CA ARG A 126 -4.53 7.71 -3.09
C ARG A 126 -4.13 7.04 -1.79
N VAL A 127 -4.38 5.74 -1.70
CA VAL A 127 -4.01 4.91 -0.56
C VAL A 127 -3.31 3.64 -1.05
N LEU A 128 -2.12 3.37 -0.51
CA LEU A 128 -1.43 2.10 -0.64
C LEU A 128 -1.65 1.26 0.62
N VAL A 129 -2.10 0.03 0.43
CA VAL A 129 -2.23 -1.00 1.46
C VAL A 129 -1.25 -2.13 1.09
N ASP A 130 -0.06 -2.11 1.70
CA ASP A 130 0.97 -3.17 1.55
C ASP A 130 1.16 -3.93 2.87
N PRO A 131 0.17 -4.74 3.30
CA PRO A 131 0.14 -5.32 4.63
C PRO A 131 1.12 -6.48 4.78
N SER A 132 1.35 -6.87 6.05
CA SER A 132 2.00 -8.15 6.33
C SER A 132 1.18 -9.31 5.74
N CYS A 133 1.90 -10.28 5.16
CA CYS A 133 1.34 -11.48 4.53
C CYS A 133 2.16 -12.72 4.93
N SER A 134 1.75 -13.90 4.46
CA SER A 134 2.47 -15.17 4.67
C SER A 134 3.86 -15.23 4.01
N ALA A 135 4.17 -14.27 3.13
CA ALA A 135 5.47 -14.12 2.47
C ALA A 135 5.93 -15.34 1.66
N LEU A 136 5.00 -16.20 1.22
CA LEU A 136 5.28 -17.43 0.46
C LEU A 136 5.97 -17.16 -0.89
N GLY A 137 5.93 -15.93 -1.38
CA GLY A 137 6.58 -15.51 -2.62
C GLY A 137 8.02 -15.03 -2.48
N ILE A 138 8.55 -14.82 -1.27
CA ILE A 138 9.91 -14.29 -1.10
C ILE A 138 10.95 -15.26 -1.68
N ARG A 139 11.97 -14.72 -2.35
CA ARG A 139 13.10 -15.47 -2.90
C ARG A 139 14.44 -14.79 -2.57
N PRO A 140 15.52 -15.55 -2.28
CA PRO A 140 15.50 -17.01 -2.08
C PRO A 140 14.79 -17.37 -0.76
N ARG A 141 14.04 -18.47 -0.78
CA ARG A 141 13.42 -19.04 0.42
C ARG A 141 13.73 -20.54 0.44
N LEU A 142 14.70 -20.91 1.25
CA LEU A 142 15.23 -22.28 1.33
C LEU A 142 14.44 -23.17 2.31
N ASN A 143 13.59 -22.57 3.16
CA ASN A 143 12.67 -23.28 4.04
C ASN A 143 11.33 -22.54 4.15
N ALA A 144 10.26 -23.28 4.39
CA ALA A 144 8.95 -22.70 4.67
C ALA A 144 8.85 -22.12 6.09
N GLY A 145 9.84 -22.39 6.96
CA GLY A 145 9.74 -22.12 8.40
C GLY A 145 8.67 -22.99 9.07
N GLU A 146 8.14 -22.51 10.20
CA GLU A 146 7.09 -23.18 10.99
C GLU A 146 5.65 -22.84 10.52
N LEU A 147 5.48 -22.28 9.32
CA LEU A 147 4.16 -21.87 8.83
C LEU A 147 3.25 -23.07 8.62
N ARG A 148 2.16 -23.14 9.39
CA ARG A 148 1.14 -24.17 9.23
C ARG A 148 -0.03 -23.64 8.37
N PRO A 149 -0.79 -24.52 7.71
CA PRO A 149 -1.95 -24.10 6.92
C PRO A 149 -2.96 -23.24 7.69
N GLU A 150 -3.12 -23.47 8.99
CA GLU A 150 -4.05 -22.70 9.84
C GLU A 150 -3.57 -21.25 10.04
N ASP A 151 -2.26 -21.01 10.01
CA ASP A 151 -1.68 -19.68 10.17
C ASP A 151 -1.97 -18.80 8.94
N LEU A 152 -2.16 -19.41 7.76
CA LEU A 152 -2.49 -18.71 6.50
C LEU A 152 -3.88 -18.06 6.53
N GLN A 153 -4.81 -18.56 7.34
CA GLN A 153 -6.18 -18.04 7.41
C GLN A 153 -6.29 -16.70 8.15
N ARG A 154 -5.26 -16.32 8.92
CA ARG A 154 -5.27 -15.10 9.74
C ARG A 154 -4.97 -13.84 8.92
N TYR A 155 -4.10 -13.96 7.92
CA TYR A 155 -3.66 -12.82 7.11
C TYR A 155 -4.79 -12.14 6.32
N PRO A 156 -5.70 -12.86 5.64
CA PRO A 156 -6.80 -12.21 4.92
C PRO A 156 -7.67 -11.31 5.81
N ARG A 157 -7.94 -11.73 7.05
CA ARG A 157 -8.71 -10.93 8.02
C ARG A 157 -7.99 -9.64 8.41
N LEU A 158 -6.69 -9.74 8.70
CA LEU A 158 -5.84 -8.57 9.00
C LEU A 158 -5.79 -7.61 7.81
N GLN A 159 -5.58 -8.15 6.61
CA GLN A 159 -5.50 -7.41 5.35
C GLN A 159 -6.79 -6.62 5.10
N ARG A 160 -7.96 -7.24 5.23
CA ARG A 160 -9.24 -6.55 5.08
C ARG A 160 -9.49 -5.49 6.15
N ALA A 161 -9.02 -5.69 7.39
CA ALA A 161 -9.10 -4.65 8.41
C ALA A 161 -8.26 -3.41 8.04
N LEU A 162 -7.09 -3.59 7.43
CA LEU A 162 -6.26 -2.51 6.91
C LEU A 162 -6.87 -1.85 5.67
N VAL A 163 -7.46 -2.63 4.76
CA VAL A 163 -8.22 -2.10 3.62
C VAL A 163 -9.41 -1.26 4.11
N ARG A 164 -10.14 -1.68 5.14
CA ARG A 164 -11.21 -0.88 5.75
C ARG A 164 -10.70 0.48 6.24
N ALA A 165 -9.56 0.49 6.93
CA ALA A 165 -8.93 1.72 7.39
C ALA A 165 -8.55 2.65 6.22
N GLY A 166 -7.95 2.08 5.16
CA GLY A 166 -7.60 2.80 3.94
C GLY A 166 -8.80 3.36 3.20
N THR A 167 -9.82 2.55 2.96
CA THR A 167 -11.06 2.94 2.28
C THR A 167 -11.75 4.10 3.01
N ARG A 168 -11.75 4.12 4.35
CA ARG A 168 -12.34 5.24 5.10
C ARG A 168 -11.57 6.56 4.92
N LEU A 169 -10.24 6.50 4.82
CA LEU A 169 -9.39 7.68 4.60
C LEU A 169 -9.32 8.12 3.13
N LEU A 170 -9.67 7.24 2.19
CA LEU A 170 -9.68 7.51 0.76
C LEU A 170 -10.89 8.36 0.33
N LYS A 171 -10.66 9.38 -0.50
CA LYS A 171 -11.71 10.17 -1.18
C LYS A 171 -12.61 9.28 -2.03
N VAL A 172 -13.88 9.66 -2.19
CA VAL A 172 -14.71 9.08 -3.26
C VAL A 172 -14.09 9.45 -4.61
N GLY A 173 -13.94 8.49 -5.50
CA GLY A 173 -13.17 8.62 -6.75
C GLY A 173 -11.66 8.49 -6.58
N GLY A 174 -11.15 8.35 -5.35
CA GLY A 174 -9.74 8.12 -5.08
C GLY A 174 -9.31 6.67 -5.40
N THR A 175 -8.00 6.47 -5.62
CA THR A 175 -7.41 5.17 -5.97
C THR A 175 -6.86 4.46 -4.73
N LEU A 176 -7.21 3.19 -4.56
CA LEU A 176 -6.60 2.29 -3.57
C LEU A 176 -5.81 1.21 -4.30
N VAL A 177 -4.58 0.96 -3.89
CA VAL A 177 -3.81 -0.22 -4.33
C VAL A 177 -3.58 -1.13 -3.15
N PHE A 178 -3.94 -2.39 -3.31
CA PHE A 178 -3.61 -3.47 -2.39
C PHE A 178 -2.46 -4.29 -2.98
N SER A 179 -1.45 -4.62 -2.19
CA SER A 179 -0.33 -5.45 -2.64
C SER A 179 0.16 -6.43 -1.58
N THR A 180 0.71 -7.56 -2.00
CA THR A 180 1.30 -8.57 -1.11
C THR A 180 2.53 -9.21 -1.75
N CYS A 181 3.48 -9.69 -0.95
CA CYS A 181 4.61 -10.50 -1.39
C CYS A 181 4.37 -12.01 -1.19
N THR A 182 3.13 -12.46 -1.40
CA THR A 182 2.71 -13.86 -1.31
C THR A 182 2.08 -14.35 -2.60
N ILE A 183 2.08 -15.66 -2.78
CA ILE A 183 1.45 -16.36 -3.91
C ILE A 183 0.09 -16.98 -3.54
N SER A 184 -0.31 -16.91 -2.26
CA SER A 184 -1.53 -17.51 -1.73
C SER A 184 -2.79 -16.90 -2.37
N PRO A 185 -3.62 -17.69 -3.06
CA PRO A 185 -4.89 -17.21 -3.62
C PRO A 185 -5.86 -16.68 -2.54
N LEU A 186 -5.75 -17.17 -1.30
CA LEU A 186 -6.57 -16.73 -0.17
C LEU A 186 -6.28 -15.28 0.26
N GLU A 187 -5.02 -14.85 0.12
CA GLU A 187 -4.58 -13.48 0.47
C GLU A 187 -4.70 -12.52 -0.71
N ASN A 188 -4.75 -13.05 -1.93
CA ASN A 188 -4.74 -12.33 -3.18
C ASN A 188 -6.13 -12.32 -3.82
N GLU A 189 -6.39 -13.19 -4.81
CA GLU A 189 -7.59 -13.18 -5.64
C GLU A 189 -8.89 -13.38 -4.84
N ALA A 190 -8.95 -14.36 -3.94
CA ALA A 190 -10.13 -14.57 -3.10
C ALA A 190 -10.35 -13.40 -2.13
N ASN A 191 -9.28 -12.73 -1.72
CA ASN A 191 -9.37 -11.55 -0.87
C ASN A 191 -9.89 -10.34 -1.66
N VAL A 192 -9.53 -10.21 -2.95
CA VAL A 192 -10.12 -9.20 -3.85
C VAL A 192 -11.64 -9.38 -3.95
N VAL A 193 -12.13 -10.61 -4.13
CA VAL A 193 -13.58 -10.90 -4.14
C VAL A 193 -14.23 -10.41 -2.84
N ALA A 194 -13.68 -10.80 -1.68
CA ALA A 194 -14.19 -10.37 -0.39
C ALA A 194 -14.16 -8.84 -0.20
N MET A 195 -13.12 -8.16 -0.69
CA MET A 195 -13.03 -6.69 -0.62
C MET A 195 -14.09 -6.00 -1.47
N LEU A 196 -14.42 -6.54 -2.65
CA LEU A 196 -15.46 -5.99 -3.53
C LEU A 196 -16.86 -6.18 -2.94
N GLU A 197 -17.08 -7.25 -2.17
CA GLU A 197 -18.34 -7.50 -1.46
C GLU A 197 -18.46 -6.63 -0.18
N GLU A 198 -17.35 -6.39 0.53
CA GLU A 198 -17.35 -5.76 1.86
C GLU A 198 -17.22 -4.22 1.83
N PHE A 199 -16.60 -3.65 0.79
CA PHE A 199 -16.24 -2.23 0.74
C PHE A 199 -16.81 -1.54 -0.51
N PRO A 200 -17.04 -0.21 -0.47
CA PRO A 200 -17.46 0.57 -1.64
C PRO A 200 -16.29 0.78 -2.61
N LEU A 201 -15.74 -0.31 -3.13
CA LEU A 201 -14.62 -0.37 -4.03
C LEU A 201 -15.05 -1.05 -5.33
N ARG A 202 -14.49 -0.59 -6.44
CA ARG A 202 -14.58 -1.25 -7.74
C ARG A 202 -13.17 -1.42 -8.30
N LEU A 203 -12.92 -2.52 -8.99
CA LEU A 203 -11.67 -2.69 -9.72
C LEU A 203 -11.52 -1.62 -10.80
N GLU A 204 -10.34 -1.01 -10.84
CA GLU A 204 -9.98 0.01 -11.81
C GLU A 204 -8.82 -0.50 -12.69
N PRO A 205 -8.90 -0.37 -14.02
CA PRO A 205 -7.82 -0.78 -14.90
C PRO A 205 -6.50 -0.12 -14.54
N ILE A 206 -5.43 -0.90 -14.58
CA ILE A 206 -4.05 -0.40 -14.44
C ILE A 206 -3.51 0.01 -15.83
N PRO A 207 -2.39 0.76 -15.92
CA PRO A 207 -1.79 1.13 -17.19
C PRO A 207 -1.58 -0.08 -18.11
N ALA A 208 -2.07 0.01 -19.35
CA ALA A 208 -2.10 -1.11 -20.30
C ALA A 208 -0.70 -1.66 -20.64
N GLU A 209 0.33 -0.82 -20.55
CA GLU A 209 1.73 -1.22 -20.68
C GLU A 209 2.19 -2.22 -19.61
N LEU A 210 1.68 -2.11 -18.38
CA LEU A 210 1.98 -3.04 -17.30
C LEU A 210 1.23 -4.36 -17.50
N VAL A 211 -0.06 -4.29 -17.87
CA VAL A 211 -0.88 -5.48 -18.17
C VAL A 211 -0.29 -6.29 -19.31
N ARG A 212 0.25 -5.64 -20.35
CA ARG A 212 0.91 -6.35 -21.46
C ARG A 212 2.23 -7.01 -21.05
N ARG A 213 2.90 -6.46 -20.03
CA ARG A 213 4.25 -6.89 -19.62
C ARG A 213 4.24 -8.02 -18.59
N PHE A 214 3.24 -8.06 -17.71
CA PHE A 214 3.18 -8.99 -16.58
C PHE A 214 1.91 -9.84 -16.60
N ASP A 215 1.90 -10.93 -15.84
CA ASP A 215 0.74 -11.79 -15.71
C ASP A 215 -0.38 -11.10 -14.91
N SER A 216 -1.63 -11.43 -15.24
CA SER A 216 -2.78 -11.10 -14.41
C SER A 216 -2.95 -12.13 -13.28
N GLY A 217 -3.90 -11.90 -12.37
CA GLY A 217 -4.27 -12.87 -11.35
C GLY A 217 -4.87 -14.17 -11.91
N LEU A 218 -5.14 -15.12 -10.99
CA LEU A 218 -5.70 -16.43 -11.32
C LEU A 218 -7.18 -16.35 -11.73
N PRO A 219 -7.55 -16.63 -12.99
CA PRO A 219 -8.92 -16.48 -13.48
C PRO A 219 -9.87 -17.58 -12.98
N SER A 220 -9.32 -18.67 -12.43
CA SER A 220 -10.09 -19.82 -11.92
C SER A 220 -10.77 -19.56 -10.58
N ILE A 221 -10.59 -18.38 -9.98
CA ILE A 221 -11.26 -18.01 -8.73
C ILE A 221 -12.66 -17.48 -9.05
N ASP A 222 -13.66 -18.10 -8.45
CA ASP A 222 -15.07 -17.75 -8.65
C ASP A 222 -15.36 -16.30 -8.25
N ARG A 223 -16.38 -15.71 -8.90
CA ARG A 223 -16.92 -14.35 -8.63
C ARG A 223 -15.99 -13.18 -8.94
N LEU A 224 -14.84 -13.43 -9.57
CA LEU A 224 -14.03 -12.34 -10.12
C LEU A 224 -14.78 -11.65 -11.28
N PRO A 225 -14.86 -10.31 -11.28
CA PRO A 225 -15.55 -9.58 -12.35
C PRO A 225 -14.72 -9.59 -13.65
N PRO A 226 -15.35 -9.36 -14.82
CA PRO A 226 -14.65 -9.32 -16.11
C PRO A 226 -13.52 -8.28 -16.19
N SER A 227 -13.57 -7.22 -15.38
CA SER A 227 -12.52 -6.20 -15.31
C SER A 227 -11.27 -6.65 -14.53
N PHE A 228 -11.30 -7.81 -13.88
CA PHE A 228 -10.22 -8.27 -13.01
C PHE A 228 -8.87 -8.42 -13.74
N PRO A 229 -8.77 -9.07 -14.91
CA PRO A 229 -7.48 -9.27 -15.58
C PRO A 229 -6.75 -7.97 -15.95
N SER A 230 -7.49 -6.88 -16.18
CA SER A 230 -6.92 -5.56 -16.50
C SER A 230 -6.65 -4.70 -15.26
N SER A 231 -7.03 -5.16 -14.06
CA SER A 231 -7.00 -4.36 -12.82
C SER A 231 -6.04 -4.92 -11.76
N CYS A 232 -5.34 -6.01 -12.07
CA CYS A 232 -4.39 -6.64 -11.17
C CYS A 232 -3.15 -7.14 -11.90
N LEU A 233 -2.07 -7.34 -11.16
CA LEU A 233 -0.86 -8.01 -11.61
C LEU A 233 -0.51 -9.12 -10.64
N ARG A 234 -0.05 -10.23 -11.19
CA ARG A 234 0.54 -11.35 -10.46
C ARG A 234 1.94 -11.59 -10.98
N PHE A 235 2.87 -11.70 -10.06
CA PHE A 235 4.23 -12.14 -10.33
C PHE A 235 4.33 -13.55 -9.81
N ASP A 236 4.27 -14.53 -10.71
CA ASP A 236 4.40 -15.93 -10.35
C ASP A 236 5.88 -16.35 -10.40
N PRO A 237 6.45 -16.88 -9.30
CA PRO A 237 7.84 -17.36 -9.28
C PRO A 237 8.15 -18.45 -10.29
N SER A 238 7.14 -19.19 -10.76
CA SER A 238 7.28 -20.23 -11.79
C SER A 238 7.27 -19.70 -13.22
N SER A 239 6.98 -18.40 -13.41
CA SER A 239 6.95 -17.78 -14.74
C SER A 239 8.33 -17.76 -15.37
N THR A 240 8.44 -18.26 -16.61
CA THR A 240 9.69 -18.22 -17.38
C THR A 240 9.94 -16.86 -18.03
N ARG A 241 8.97 -15.94 -17.97
CA ARG A 241 9.05 -14.62 -18.63
C ARG A 241 9.85 -13.59 -17.83
N TYR A 242 9.93 -13.75 -16.52
CA TYR A 242 10.65 -12.84 -15.63
C TYR A 242 10.98 -13.55 -14.32
N ASP A 243 12.24 -13.45 -13.89
CA ASP A 243 12.72 -14.07 -12.65
C ASP A 243 12.55 -13.10 -11.47
N THR A 244 11.40 -13.17 -10.80
CA THR A 244 11.08 -12.28 -9.66
C THR A 244 10.62 -13.08 -8.44
N PRO A 245 10.62 -12.46 -7.24
CA PRO A 245 9.82 -12.95 -6.13
C PRO A 245 8.33 -13.00 -6.50
N GLY A 246 7.60 -13.85 -5.80
CA GLY A 246 6.16 -13.96 -5.88
C GLY A 246 5.48 -12.75 -5.28
N PHE A 247 4.53 -12.18 -6.01
CA PHE A 247 3.92 -10.91 -5.63
C PHE A 247 2.55 -10.75 -6.29
N PHE A 248 1.69 -9.93 -5.68
CA PHE A 248 0.39 -9.58 -6.24
C PHE A 248 0.06 -8.12 -5.96
N CYS A 249 -0.61 -7.46 -6.89
CA CYS A 249 -1.28 -6.19 -6.61
C CYS A 249 -2.59 -6.04 -7.38
N ALA A 250 -3.55 -5.33 -6.77
CA ALA A 250 -4.83 -5.00 -7.37
C ALA A 250 -5.15 -3.52 -7.14
N ARG A 251 -5.68 -2.87 -8.17
CA ARG A 251 -6.07 -1.46 -8.16
C ARG A 251 -7.59 -1.33 -8.08
N PHE A 252 -8.02 -0.43 -7.20
CA PHE A 252 -9.41 -0.12 -6.93
C PHE A 252 -9.65 1.38 -7.01
N ILE A 253 -10.90 1.74 -7.28
CA ILE A 253 -11.45 3.08 -7.10
C ILE A 253 -12.58 3.02 -6.07
N LYS A 254 -12.62 4.01 -5.16
CA LYS A 254 -13.73 4.12 -4.19
C LYS A 254 -14.95 4.75 -4.84
N THR A 255 -16.10 4.08 -4.75
CA THR A 255 -17.32 4.46 -5.47
C THR A 255 -18.30 5.31 -4.67
N SER A 256 -18.31 5.18 -3.34
CA SER A 256 -19.21 5.95 -2.46
C SER A 256 -18.60 6.21 -1.08
N GLY A 257 -19.21 7.12 -0.31
CA GLY A 257 -18.90 7.29 1.11
C GLY A 257 -19.29 6.04 1.92
N GLN A 258 -18.64 5.88 3.08
CA GLN A 258 -19.12 5.01 4.16
C GLN A 258 -19.72 5.90 5.24
#